data_AF-A0A2D6SN94-F1
#
_entry.id   AF-A0A2D6SN94-F1
#
_cell.length_a   1.000
_cell.length_b   1.000
_cell.length_c   1.000
_cell.angle_alpha   90.00
_cell.angle_beta   90.00
_cell.angle_gamma   90.00
#
_symmetry.space_group_name_H-M   'P 1'
#
loop_
_entity.id
_entity.type
_entity.pdbx_description
1 polymer ?
#
loop_
_entity_poly.entity_id
_entity_poly.type
_entity_poly.pdbx_seq_one_letter_code
_entity_poly.pdbx_strand_id
1 'polypeptide(L)' 'MAGSENGSEAFVFLDNDYLNENNKGLDTVIGVNESKSDIGEFKLYNIASAENYGVHAIDINVVGKGFRIFTFTFG' A
#
# COMPACT_ATOMS: atom_id res chain seq x y z
N MET A 1 13.30 -19.72 3.00
CA MET A 1 12.03 -18.99 3.21
C MET A 1 11.99 -17.90 2.16
N ALA A 2 10.95 -17.84 1.33
CA ALA A 2 10.83 -16.84 0.28
C ALA A 2 10.22 -15.54 0.84
N GLY A 3 11.04 -14.80 1.57
CA GLY A 3 10.80 -13.42 1.97
C GLY A 3 12.16 -12.75 1.89
N SER A 4 12.26 -11.64 1.15
CA SER A 4 13.54 -10.93 0.99
C SER A 4 14.02 -10.53 2.39
N GLU A 5 15.32 -10.70 2.66
CA GLU A 5 15.95 -10.36 3.95
C GLU A 5 15.87 -8.85 4.28
N ASN A 6 15.26 -8.03 3.41
CA ASN A 6 15.07 -6.58 3.57
C ASN A 6 13.68 -6.05 3.20
N GLY A 7 12.67 -6.91 2.99
CA GLY A 7 11.31 -6.48 2.56
C GLY A 7 11.31 -5.64 1.26
N SER A 8 10.16 -5.09 0.89
CA SER A 8 10.03 -4.00 -0.08
C SER A 8 9.07 -2.98 0.51
N GLU A 9 9.30 -1.70 0.25
CA GLU A 9 8.43 -0.62 0.74
C GLU A 9 7.53 -0.18 -0.40
N ALA A 10 6.23 -0.10 -0.13
CA ALA A 10 5.25 0.41 -1.08
C ALA A 10 4.72 1.77 -0.58
N PHE A 11 5.04 2.84 -1.29
CA PHE A 11 4.49 4.17 -1.07
C PHE A 11 3.19 4.30 -1.85
N VAL A 12 2.10 4.60 -1.17
CA VAL A 12 0.74 4.52 -1.72
C VAL A 12 0.12 5.90 -1.76
N PHE A 13 -0.45 6.28 -2.90
CA PHE A 13 -1.20 7.52 -3.07
C PHE A 13 -2.63 7.18 -3.48
N LEU A 14 -3.58 8.00 -3.01
CA LEU A 14 -4.97 7.94 -3.43
C LEU A 14 -5.34 9.29 -4.02
N ASP A 15 -5.82 9.28 -5.26
CA ASP A 15 -6.23 10.48 -5.99
C ASP A 15 -5.15 11.59 -6.06
N ASN A 16 -3.88 11.17 -6.20
CA ASN A 16 -2.66 11.99 -6.23
C ASN A 16 -2.18 12.55 -4.88
N ASP A 17 -2.83 12.20 -3.77
CA ASP A 17 -2.43 12.61 -2.42
C ASP A 17 -1.93 11.43 -1.58
N TYR A 18 -1.07 11.74 -0.60
CA TYR A 18 -0.72 10.75 0.42
C TYR A 18 -1.95 10.36 1.23
N LEU A 19 -1.98 9.10 1.67
CA LEU A 19 -3.01 8.63 2.58
C LEU A 19 -2.89 9.36 3.93
N ASN A 20 -4.00 9.44 4.62
CA ASN A 20 -4.16 9.96 5.96
C ASN A 20 -4.94 8.94 6.81
N GLU A 21 -5.16 9.26 8.08
CA GLU A 21 -5.81 8.34 9.02
C GLU A 21 -7.24 7.91 8.62
N ASN A 22 -7.93 8.66 7.74
CA ASN A 22 -9.29 8.35 7.32
C ASN A 22 -9.36 7.46 6.08
N ASN A 23 -8.31 7.41 5.26
CA ASN A 23 -8.31 6.67 3.98
C ASN A 23 -7.18 5.63 3.90
N LYS A 24 -6.44 5.41 5.01
CA LYS A 24 -5.42 4.36 5.06
C LYS A 24 -6.03 2.97 5.24
N GLY A 25 -5.41 2.00 4.59
CA GLY A 25 -5.65 0.60 4.92
C GLY A 25 -4.92 0.18 6.20
N LEU A 26 -5.31 -0.98 6.75
CA LEU A 26 -4.78 -1.50 8.02
C LEU A 26 -3.27 -1.78 7.98
N ASP A 27 -2.72 -2.09 6.81
CA ASP A 27 -1.31 -2.40 6.62
C ASP A 27 -0.50 -1.17 6.14
N THR A 28 -1.06 0.03 6.29
CA THR A 28 -0.40 1.29 5.92
C THR A 28 -0.09 2.15 7.14
N VAL A 29 1.14 2.65 7.19
CA VAL A 29 1.61 3.60 8.19
C VAL A 29 1.69 4.98 7.58
N ILE A 30 1.17 5.97 8.30
CA ILE A 30 1.23 7.39 7.92
C ILE A 30 2.45 8.02 8.60
N GLY A 31 3.33 8.62 7.79
CA GLY A 31 4.48 9.39 8.23
C GLY A 31 4.38 10.87 7.86
N VAL A 32 5.48 11.59 7.98
CA VAL A 32 5.52 13.01 7.59
C VAL A 32 5.61 13.10 6.07
N ASN A 33 4.49 13.43 5.42
CA ASN A 33 4.34 13.45 3.96
C ASN A 33 4.66 12.10 3.30
N GLU A 34 4.23 11.01 3.92
CA GLU A 34 4.35 9.67 3.36
C GLU A 34 3.23 8.76 3.86
N SER A 35 2.84 7.81 3.00
CA SER A 35 1.97 6.69 3.36
C SER A 35 2.61 5.42 2.81
N LYS A 36 3.06 4.54 3.69
CA LYS A 36 3.86 3.36 3.31
C LYS A 36 3.32 2.05 3.88
N SER A 37 3.55 0.98 3.13
CA SER A 37 3.34 -0.40 3.57
C SER A 37 4.64 -1.21 3.43
N ASP A 38 5.03 -1.92 4.49
CA ASP A 38 6.18 -2.81 4.49
C ASP A 38 5.76 -4.20 3.98
N ILE A 39 6.26 -4.58 2.79
CA ILE A 39 5.91 -5.80 2.09
C ILE A 39 7.03 -6.83 2.27
N GLY A 40 6.87 -7.71 3.26
CA GLY A 40 7.84 -8.77 3.59
C GLY A 40 7.35 -10.19 3.34
N GLU A 41 6.04 -10.40 3.27
CA GLU A 41 5.42 -11.73 3.25
C GLU A 41 4.46 -11.88 2.06
N PHE A 42 4.21 -13.12 1.65
CA PHE A 42 3.20 -13.41 0.66
C PHE A 42 1.82 -13.52 1.34
N LYS A 43 1.12 -12.39 1.44
CA LYS A 43 -0.22 -12.27 2.02
C LYS A 43 -1.02 -11.14 1.35
N LEU A 44 -2.27 -10.97 1.78
CA LEU A 44 -3.08 -9.79 1.43
C LEU A 44 -2.67 -8.61 2.32
N TYR A 45 -2.57 -7.43 1.70
CA TYR A 45 -2.26 -6.17 2.35
C TYR A 45 -3.39 -5.18 2.08
N ASN A 46 -3.96 -4.61 3.15
CA ASN A 46 -4.95 -3.55 3.06
C ASN A 46 -4.20 -2.22 3.01
N ILE A 47 -4.15 -1.61 1.83
CA ILE A 47 -3.33 -0.42 1.58
C ILE A 47 -4.11 0.89 1.60
N ALA A 48 -5.39 0.89 1.22
CA ALA A 48 -6.21 2.10 1.19
C ALA A 48 -7.67 1.77 1.51
N SER A 49 -8.41 2.77 1.96
CA SER A 49 -9.85 2.74 2.15
C SER A 49 -10.46 4.03 1.61
N ALA A 50 -11.71 3.96 1.17
CA ALA A 50 -12.49 5.13 0.78
C ALA A 50 -13.91 4.96 1.29
N GLU A 51 -14.44 5.98 1.97
CA GLU A 51 -15.82 5.93 2.49
C GLU A 51 -16.86 6.06 1.37
N ASN A 52 -16.50 6.74 0.28
CA ASN A 52 -17.41 6.97 -0.83
C ASN A 52 -17.15 5.95 -1.95
N TYR A 53 -18.22 5.35 -2.43
CA TYR A 53 -18.16 4.52 -3.63
C TYR A 53 -17.96 5.43 -4.85
N GLY A 54 -16.86 5.25 -5.57
CA GLY A 54 -16.47 6.14 -6.65
C GLY A 54 -15.31 5.62 -7.48
N VAL A 55 -14.93 6.41 -8.48
CA VAL A 55 -13.71 6.17 -9.24
C VAL A 55 -12.56 6.82 -8.47
N HIS A 56 -11.59 5.98 -8.11
CA HIS A 56 -10.38 6.41 -7.43
C HIS A 56 -9.16 5.93 -8.22
N ALA A 57 -8.10 6.73 -8.20
CA ALA A 57 -6.80 6.34 -8.70
C ALA A 57 -5.90 5.95 -7.53
N ILE A 58 -5.27 4.77 -7.60
CA ILE A 58 -4.28 4.33 -6.63
C ILE A 58 -2.93 4.25 -7.35
N ASP A 59 -1.95 5.01 -6.85
CA ASP A 59 -0.56 4.91 -7.30
C ASP A 59 0.27 4.19 -6.25
N ILE A 60 1.05 3.19 -6.69
CA ILE A 60 1.91 2.38 -5.80
C ILE A 60 3.34 2.48 -6.31
N ASN A 61 4.16 3.21 -5.57
CA ASN A 61 5.59 3.36 -5.85
C ASN A 61 6.38 2.41 -4.96
N VAL A 62 7.06 1.44 -5.57
CA VAL A 62 7.75 0.38 -4.83
C VAL A 62 9.26 0.62 -4.82
N VAL A 63 9.85 0.55 -3.64
CA VAL A 63 11.29 0.60 -3.42
C VAL A 63 11.76 -0.73 -2.82
N GLY A 64 12.86 -1.27 -3.34
CA GLY A 64 13.41 -2.56 -2.92
C GLY A 64 13.30 -3.64 -3.99
N LYS A 65 13.85 -4.83 -3.70
CA LYS A 65 13.89 -5.96 -4.63
C LYS A 65 12.93 -7.06 -4.18
N GLY A 66 12.30 -7.71 -5.16
CA GLY A 66 11.51 -8.93 -4.93
C GLY A 66 10.02 -8.72 -4.73
N PHE A 67 9.52 -7.49 -4.85
CA PHE A 67 8.09 -7.20 -4.85
C PHE A 67 7.37 -7.91 -6.01
N ARG A 68 6.23 -8.54 -5.71
CA ARG A 68 5.38 -9.25 -6.68
C ARG A 68 3.91 -9.04 -6.33
N ILE A 69 3.13 -8.57 -7.30
CA ILE A 69 1.67 -8.48 -7.20
C ILE A 69 1.08 -9.64 -8.00
N PHE A 70 0.06 -10.27 -7.44
CA PHE A 70 -0.68 -11.34 -8.10
C PHE A 70 -2.10 -10.91 -8.45
N THR A 71 -2.74 -10.14 -7.58
CA THR A 71 -4.10 -9.66 -7.77
C THR A 71 -4.33 -8.39 -6.95
N PHE A 72 -5.30 -7.59 -7.38
CA PHE A 72 -5.95 -6.58 -6.56
C PHE A 72 -7.33 -7.09 -6.14
N THR A 73 -7.73 -6.78 -4.92
CA THR A 73 -9.07 -7.10 -4.39
C THR A 73 -9.68 -5.84 -3.83
N PHE A 74 -10.99 -5.67 -4.02
CA PHE A 74 -11.76 -4.51 -3.53
C PHE A 74 -12.94 -5.04 -2.73
N GLY A 75 -13.30 -4.36 -1.64
CA GLY A 75 -14.35 -4.76 -0.71
C GLY A 75 -14.85 -3.60 0.12
#